data_AF-A0AA88VUF3-F1
#
_entry.id   AF-A0AA88VUF3-F1
#
_cell.length_a   1.000
_cell.length_b   1.000
_cell.length_c   1.000
_cell.angle_alpha   90.00
_cell.angle_beta   90.00
_cell.angle_gamma   90.00
#
_symmetry.space_group_name_H-M   'P 1'
#
loop_
_entity.id
_entity.type
_entity.pdbx_description
1 polymer ?
#
loop_
_entity_poly.entity_id
_entity_poly.type
_entity_poly.pdbx_seq_one_letter_code
_entity_poly.pdbx_strand_id
1 'polypeptide(L)'
;MQPTFFFILTVQVCTLVTCSGESITKFPAILIFGDSTVDTGNNNYILTIAQGNHRPYGQDFPGHIPTGRFSNGKLVPDFLASALGIKEAVPPFLLPDLSDDELRTGVSFASGGAGFDDLTGAAFGIIPVSKQPRYLESYIERLWRIVGEEEAQRIVSGALVVVTAGTNDLIYNFYDIPTRKPFFTIEAYQEFLQDKIQNFTKVFWKLGEGAVGLDWWKQDPCLNKAAPRSGTLHALPFRNRNHMDKEDVLDLIHMLLKGVQVCNLVTCSSESTTKFPAILIFGDSTVDTGNNNYIPTIAKGNHRPYGLDFPGHIPTGRFSNGKLVPDFLVSVLGIKEAVPPFLQPNLSDDELRTGVSFASGGAGFDDLTSAVIGIIPVSKQLRYLESYIERLRGAVGEGEAQRIVNGALGVVSAGTNDLIFNFYDIPTRKPFFTIEAYQDFLQDKIQNFTKDLYNLGCRTIVVSGLPPIGCLPIQMTTKSIIRNCVRSQNYDSQLYNDKLMKVLPRLQASLPRSRILYADIYTPLMDMINNPGKYGFLETGRGCCGTGLVEAGPL
;
A
#
# COMPACT_ATOMS: atom_id res chain seq x y z
N MET A 1 -2.77 15.16 -31.51
CA MET A 1 -3.32 15.14 -30.14
C MET A 1 -3.93 13.76 -29.94
N GLN A 2 -3.25 12.89 -29.19
CA GLN A 2 -3.75 11.56 -28.81
C GLN A 2 -4.28 11.65 -27.37
N PRO A 3 -5.44 11.04 -27.03
CA PRO A 3 -5.94 11.02 -25.67
C PRO A 3 -5.20 9.96 -24.83
N THR A 4 -4.71 10.37 -23.67
CA THR A 4 -4.03 9.53 -22.67
C THR A 4 -5.05 8.98 -21.67
N PHE A 5 -5.22 7.67 -21.56
CA PHE A 5 -6.11 7.04 -20.57
C PHE A 5 -5.33 6.29 -19.48
N PHE A 6 -5.80 6.43 -18.25
CA PHE A 6 -5.35 5.68 -17.07
C PHE A 6 -6.25 4.46 -16.87
N PHE A 7 -5.66 3.26 -16.88
CA PHE A 7 -6.30 2.03 -16.42
C PHE A 7 -5.76 1.68 -15.03
N ILE A 8 -6.64 1.49 -14.05
CA ILE A 8 -6.30 0.90 -12.75
C ILE A 8 -7.19 -0.33 -12.58
N LEU A 9 -6.58 -1.52 -12.69
CA LEU A 9 -7.18 -2.78 -12.27
C LEU A 9 -6.55 -3.12 -10.90
N THR A 10 -7.39 -3.40 -9.91
CA THR A 10 -7.09 -3.51 -8.46
C THR A 10 -6.93 -2.15 -7.76
N VAL A 11 -7.67 -1.97 -6.66
CA VAL A 11 -7.75 -0.74 -5.87
C VAL A 11 -6.36 -0.39 -5.32
N GLN A 12 -5.62 0.45 -6.03
CA GLN A 12 -4.59 1.31 -5.47
C GLN A 12 -5.10 2.75 -5.59
N VAL A 13 -5.39 3.37 -4.44
CA VAL A 13 -5.71 4.79 -4.34
C VAL A 13 -4.46 5.57 -4.74
N CYS A 14 -4.37 5.99 -6.00
CA CYS A 14 -3.44 7.04 -6.40
C CYS A 14 -4.04 8.39 -6.02
N THR A 15 -3.64 8.94 -4.87
CA THR A 15 -3.87 10.36 -4.56
C THR A 15 -3.15 11.24 -5.57
N LEU A 16 -3.89 11.82 -6.51
CA LEU A 16 -3.45 12.95 -7.32
C LEU A 16 -3.85 14.24 -6.61
N VAL A 17 -2.95 14.78 -5.79
CA VAL A 17 -3.06 16.15 -5.27
C VAL A 17 -2.55 17.11 -6.35
N THR A 18 -3.42 18.00 -6.84
CA THR A 18 -2.99 19.19 -7.59
C THR A 18 -3.38 20.43 -6.79
N CYS A 19 -2.40 21.28 -6.45
CA CYS A 19 -2.64 22.61 -5.88
C CYS A 19 -2.14 23.69 -6.84
N SER A 20 -3.07 24.31 -7.58
CA SER A 20 -3.24 25.76 -7.52
C SER A 20 -4.56 26.17 -8.17
N GLY A 21 -5.46 26.70 -7.34
CA GLY A 21 -6.16 27.96 -7.64
C GLY A 21 -7.14 28.00 -8.81
N GLU A 22 -7.84 26.91 -9.14
CA GLU A 22 -9.18 26.94 -9.72
C GLU A 22 -9.76 25.52 -9.67
N SER A 23 -11.04 25.38 -9.33
CA SER A 23 -11.75 24.10 -9.35
C SER A 23 -11.88 23.62 -10.79
N ILE A 24 -10.88 22.86 -11.26
CA ILE A 24 -10.96 22.12 -12.51
C ILE A 24 -11.08 20.65 -12.14
N THR A 25 -12.29 20.10 -12.24
CA THR A 25 -12.53 18.66 -12.16
C THR A 25 -11.65 17.94 -13.18
N LYS A 26 -10.67 17.17 -12.71
CA LYS A 26 -9.66 16.50 -13.57
C LYS A 26 -10.27 15.47 -14.53
N PHE A 27 -11.47 14.96 -14.22
CA PHE A 27 -12.25 14.05 -15.06
C PHE A 27 -13.69 14.59 -15.17
N PRO A 28 -14.29 14.65 -16.38
CA PRO A 28 -15.68 15.10 -16.56
C PRO A 28 -16.72 14.13 -16.01
N ALA A 29 -16.40 12.84 -15.88
CA ALA A 29 -17.32 11.82 -15.39
C ALA A 29 -16.56 10.64 -14.75
N ILE A 30 -17.30 9.80 -14.03
CA ILE A 30 -16.80 8.53 -13.46
C ILE A 30 -17.70 7.36 -13.88
N LEU A 31 -17.13 6.30 -14.43
CA LEU A 31 -17.84 5.11 -14.92
C LEU A 31 -17.38 3.89 -14.14
N ILE A 32 -18.30 3.23 -13.44
CA ILE A 32 -17.97 2.14 -12.51
C ILE A 32 -18.47 0.81 -13.04
N PHE A 33 -17.61 -0.20 -13.03
CA PHE A 33 -17.89 -1.59 -13.41
C PHE A 33 -17.40 -2.51 -12.30
N GLY A 34 -18.10 -3.61 -12.06
CA GLY A 34 -17.67 -4.54 -11.03
C GLY A 34 -18.76 -5.27 -10.28
N ASP A 35 -18.43 -5.66 -9.06
CA ASP A 35 -19.25 -6.45 -8.17
C ASP A 35 -19.89 -5.64 -7.03
N SER A 36 -20.29 -6.32 -5.95
CA SER A 36 -20.94 -5.72 -4.77
C SER A 36 -20.13 -4.64 -4.08
N THR A 37 -18.81 -4.63 -4.23
CA THR A 37 -17.93 -3.61 -3.62
C THR A 37 -18.14 -2.22 -4.22
N VAL A 38 -18.70 -2.15 -5.44
CA VAL A 38 -18.92 -0.91 -6.20
C VAL A 38 -20.30 -0.81 -6.85
N ASP A 39 -21.20 -1.76 -6.56
CA ASP A 39 -22.60 -1.69 -6.91
C ASP A 39 -23.32 -0.67 -6.03
N THR A 40 -23.66 0.47 -6.63
CA THR A 40 -24.35 1.56 -5.94
C THR A 40 -25.87 1.40 -5.89
N GLY A 41 -26.39 0.24 -6.33
CA GLY A 41 -27.77 -0.17 -6.18
C GLY A 41 -28.45 -0.74 -7.44
N ASN A 42 -27.70 -1.10 -8.48
CA ASN A 42 -28.25 -1.70 -9.70
C ASN A 42 -29.00 -3.00 -9.40
N ASN A 43 -28.50 -3.79 -8.44
CA ASN A 43 -29.13 -5.04 -8.07
C ASN A 43 -30.57 -4.89 -7.52
N ASN A 44 -30.96 -3.70 -7.04
CA ASN A 44 -32.34 -3.46 -6.61
C ASN A 44 -33.34 -3.42 -7.78
N TYR A 45 -32.84 -3.24 -9.01
CA TYR A 45 -33.66 -3.05 -10.22
C TYR A 45 -33.62 -4.25 -11.17
N ILE A 46 -33.04 -5.37 -10.73
CA ILE A 46 -33.03 -6.63 -11.46
C ILE A 46 -33.62 -7.75 -10.61
N LEU A 47 -34.06 -8.82 -11.26
CA LEU A 47 -34.55 -10.02 -10.57
C LEU A 47 -33.35 -10.83 -10.06
N THR A 48 -32.94 -10.53 -8.83
CA THR A 48 -31.83 -11.20 -8.14
C THR A 48 -32.15 -11.39 -6.67
N ILE A 49 -31.51 -12.39 -6.04
CA ILE A 49 -31.55 -12.54 -4.58
C ILE A 49 -30.51 -11.65 -3.86
N ALA A 50 -29.53 -11.11 -4.59
CA ALA A 50 -28.47 -10.29 -4.02
C ALA A 50 -28.89 -8.81 -4.05
N GLN A 51 -29.72 -8.36 -3.11
CA GLN A 51 -30.21 -6.98 -3.06
C GLN A 51 -29.81 -6.26 -1.77
N GLY A 52 -29.34 -5.01 -1.89
CA GLY A 52 -28.99 -4.13 -0.77
C GLY A 52 -30.16 -3.22 -0.33
N ASN A 53 -31.41 -3.69 -0.46
CA ASN A 53 -32.64 -2.91 -0.25
C ASN A 53 -33.27 -3.07 1.14
N HIS A 54 -32.54 -3.64 2.10
CA HIS A 54 -33.00 -3.87 3.47
C HIS A 54 -31.93 -3.47 4.49
N ARG A 55 -32.31 -3.26 5.75
CA ARG A 55 -31.34 -2.98 6.82
C ARG A 55 -30.41 -4.18 7.03
N PRO A 56 -29.11 -4.00 7.31
CA PRO A 56 -28.45 -2.76 7.74
C PRO A 56 -27.96 -1.84 6.60
N TYR A 57 -28.21 -2.17 5.34
CA TYR A 57 -27.72 -1.39 4.20
C TYR A 57 -28.30 0.04 4.20
N GLY A 58 -27.43 1.02 3.92
CA GLY A 58 -27.78 2.45 3.86
C GLY A 58 -28.06 3.14 5.21
N GLN A 59 -27.84 2.47 6.35
CA GLN A 59 -28.05 3.05 7.68
C GLN A 59 -27.28 4.36 7.93
N ASP A 60 -26.05 4.47 7.46
CA ASP A 60 -25.15 5.62 7.58
C ASP A 60 -25.07 6.45 6.30
N PHE A 61 -25.84 6.09 5.27
CA PHE A 61 -25.96 6.88 4.04
C PHE A 61 -26.89 8.08 4.28
N PRO A 62 -26.69 9.23 3.62
CA PRO A 62 -27.61 10.36 3.71
C PRO A 62 -29.08 9.93 3.49
N GLY A 63 -29.93 10.24 4.48
CA GLY A 63 -31.34 9.84 4.50
C GLY A 63 -31.64 8.55 5.28
N HIS A 64 -30.63 7.80 5.73
CA HIS A 64 -30.76 6.61 6.59
C HIS A 64 -31.71 5.52 6.03
N ILE A 65 -31.75 5.38 4.70
CA ILE A 65 -32.58 4.41 3.98
C ILE A 65 -31.71 3.46 3.15
N PRO A 66 -32.15 2.19 2.96
CA PRO A 66 -31.46 1.28 2.07
C PRO A 66 -31.39 1.82 0.63
N THR A 67 -30.17 1.93 0.10
CA THR A 67 -29.94 2.49 -1.25
C THR A 67 -29.62 1.43 -2.30
N GLY A 68 -29.49 0.16 -1.91
CA GLY A 68 -28.98 -0.91 -2.78
C GLY A 68 -27.48 -1.13 -2.69
N ARG A 69 -26.74 -0.24 -2.02
CA ARG A 69 -25.32 -0.45 -1.71
C ARG A 69 -25.16 -1.61 -0.75
N PHE A 70 -24.18 -2.49 -0.99
CA PHE A 70 -23.79 -3.55 -0.05
C PHE A 70 -22.95 -3.01 1.13
N SER A 71 -23.35 -1.86 1.67
CA SER A 71 -22.71 -1.16 2.79
C SER A 71 -23.75 -0.43 3.63
N ASN A 72 -23.43 -0.15 4.90
CA ASN A 72 -24.21 0.77 5.73
C ASN A 72 -24.11 2.22 5.21
N GLY A 73 -23.05 2.60 4.49
CA GLY A 73 -22.85 3.97 4.04
C GLY A 73 -22.43 4.09 2.57
N LYS A 74 -21.59 5.08 2.29
CA LYS A 74 -20.96 5.30 0.97
C LYS A 74 -20.05 4.10 0.60
N LEU A 75 -19.93 3.81 -0.69
CA LEU A 75 -18.98 2.83 -1.26
C LEU A 75 -17.72 3.55 -1.77
N VAL A 76 -16.67 2.79 -2.11
CA VAL A 76 -15.42 3.31 -2.68
C VAL A 76 -15.67 4.28 -3.86
N PRO A 77 -16.59 4.03 -4.81
CA PRO A 77 -16.88 4.96 -5.90
C PRO A 77 -17.43 6.31 -5.43
N ASP A 78 -18.21 6.34 -4.35
CA ASP A 78 -18.77 7.57 -3.80
C ASP A 78 -17.66 8.44 -3.19
N PHE A 79 -16.76 7.82 -2.43
CA PHE A 79 -15.61 8.52 -1.86
C PHE A 79 -14.67 9.03 -2.95
N LEU A 80 -14.43 8.23 -3.99
CA LEU A 80 -13.58 8.61 -5.11
C LEU A 80 -14.19 9.76 -5.91
N ALA A 81 -15.47 9.67 -6.26
CA ALA A 81 -16.18 10.72 -6.99
C ALA A 81 -16.23 12.04 -6.19
N SER A 82 -16.43 11.96 -4.88
CA SER A 82 -16.46 13.12 -3.98
C SER A 82 -15.08 13.75 -3.84
N ALA A 83 -14.03 12.95 -3.63
CA ALA A 83 -12.65 13.41 -3.52
C ALA A 83 -12.13 14.08 -4.81
N LEU A 84 -12.62 13.64 -5.97
CA LEU A 84 -12.26 14.21 -7.27
C LEU A 84 -13.14 15.41 -7.67
N GLY A 85 -14.11 15.79 -6.83
CA GLY A 85 -15.04 16.88 -7.10
C GLY A 85 -16.02 16.59 -8.25
N ILE A 86 -16.23 15.32 -8.61
CA ILE A 86 -17.13 14.92 -9.70
C ILE A 86 -18.59 14.92 -9.21
N LYS A 87 -18.86 14.23 -8.09
CA LYS A 87 -20.17 14.18 -7.43
C LYS A 87 -20.09 13.59 -6.02
N GLU A 88 -21.08 13.90 -5.18
CA GLU A 88 -21.17 13.42 -3.80
C GLU A 88 -21.37 11.91 -3.66
N ALA A 89 -22.16 11.32 -4.55
CA ALA A 89 -22.44 9.89 -4.58
C ALA A 89 -22.75 9.45 -6.02
N VAL A 90 -22.26 8.27 -6.40
CA VAL A 90 -22.44 7.71 -7.74
C VAL A 90 -23.76 6.94 -7.79
N PRO A 91 -24.71 7.29 -8.68
CA PRO A 91 -25.98 6.59 -8.79
C PRO A 91 -25.84 5.29 -9.60
N PRO A 92 -26.71 4.30 -9.35
CA PRO A 92 -26.80 3.12 -10.19
C PRO A 92 -27.46 3.48 -11.53
N PHE A 93 -26.91 2.97 -12.63
CA PHE A 93 -27.44 3.22 -13.97
C PHE A 93 -28.89 2.79 -14.15
N LEU A 94 -29.30 1.72 -13.45
CA LEU A 94 -30.66 1.15 -13.53
C LEU A 94 -31.69 1.88 -12.67
N LEU A 95 -31.33 2.99 -12.01
CA LEU A 95 -32.29 3.83 -11.32
C LEU A 95 -33.36 4.35 -12.31
N PRO A 96 -34.67 4.09 -12.10
CA PRO A 96 -35.72 4.45 -13.05
C PRO A 96 -35.79 5.94 -13.38
N ASP A 97 -35.61 6.78 -12.35
CA ASP A 97 -35.70 8.25 -12.45
C ASP A 97 -34.32 8.92 -12.43
N LEU A 98 -33.31 8.26 -13.01
CA LEU A 98 -31.94 8.77 -13.10
C LEU A 98 -31.90 10.10 -13.89
N SER A 99 -31.42 11.16 -13.25
CA SER A 99 -31.44 12.52 -13.80
C SER A 99 -30.40 12.76 -14.90
N ASP A 100 -30.63 13.77 -15.75
CA ASP A 100 -29.69 14.17 -16.79
C ASP A 100 -28.35 14.65 -16.21
N ASP A 101 -28.37 15.34 -15.06
CA ASP A 101 -27.16 15.80 -14.38
C ASP A 101 -26.32 14.65 -13.82
N GLU A 102 -26.99 13.61 -13.34
CA GLU A 102 -26.33 12.38 -12.91
C GLU A 102 -25.67 11.66 -14.10
N LEU A 103 -26.33 11.62 -15.25
CA LEU A 103 -25.76 11.08 -16.48
C LEU A 103 -24.55 11.89 -16.96
N ARG A 104 -24.56 13.22 -16.89
CA ARG A 104 -23.42 14.06 -17.32
C ARG A 104 -22.12 13.77 -16.56
N THR A 105 -22.24 13.31 -15.32
CA THR A 105 -21.14 13.14 -14.37
C THR A 105 -20.81 11.67 -14.09
N GLY A 106 -21.51 10.73 -14.74
CA GLY A 106 -21.21 9.30 -14.71
C GLY A 106 -21.95 8.47 -13.64
N VAL A 107 -21.95 7.16 -13.83
CA VAL A 107 -22.84 6.20 -13.14
C VAL A 107 -22.11 4.89 -12.81
N SER A 108 -22.74 4.04 -12.00
CA SER A 108 -22.30 2.65 -11.82
C SER A 108 -23.11 1.68 -12.68
N PHE A 109 -22.40 0.78 -13.36
CA PHE A 109 -22.92 -0.38 -14.10
C PHE A 109 -22.67 -1.71 -13.35
N ALA A 110 -22.04 -1.64 -12.18
CA ALA A 110 -21.69 -2.79 -11.38
C ALA A 110 -22.91 -3.55 -10.87
N SER A 111 -22.74 -4.84 -10.59
CA SER A 111 -23.80 -5.71 -10.09
C SER A 111 -23.28 -6.61 -8.97
N GLY A 112 -23.93 -6.58 -7.82
CA GLY A 112 -23.58 -7.40 -6.66
C GLY A 112 -23.44 -8.88 -6.99
N GLY A 113 -22.32 -9.48 -6.56
CA GLY A 113 -21.98 -10.89 -6.82
C GLY A 113 -21.30 -11.17 -8.15
N ALA A 114 -21.08 -10.15 -9.00
CA ALA A 114 -20.50 -10.34 -10.33
C ALA A 114 -19.04 -10.80 -10.31
N GLY A 115 -18.65 -11.46 -11.39
CA GLY A 115 -17.28 -11.88 -11.68
C GLY A 115 -16.95 -11.80 -13.17
N PHE A 116 -15.69 -12.02 -13.51
CA PHE A 116 -15.19 -12.07 -14.88
C PHE A 116 -15.53 -13.39 -15.61
N ASP A 117 -15.81 -14.45 -14.86
CA ASP A 117 -16.44 -15.67 -15.38
C ASP A 117 -17.96 -15.49 -15.39
N ASP A 118 -18.59 -15.66 -16.56
CA ASP A 118 -20.03 -15.53 -16.73
C ASP A 118 -20.86 -16.54 -15.92
N LEU A 119 -20.24 -17.64 -15.46
CA LEU A 119 -20.89 -18.58 -14.55
C LEU A 119 -21.01 -18.04 -13.13
N THR A 120 -20.14 -17.09 -12.74
CA THR A 120 -20.14 -16.50 -11.41
C THR A 120 -21.48 -15.87 -11.13
N GLY A 121 -22.16 -16.38 -10.11
CA GLY A 121 -23.48 -15.94 -9.67
C GLY A 121 -24.59 -16.03 -10.71
N ALA A 122 -24.42 -16.79 -11.81
CA ALA A 122 -25.44 -16.97 -12.83
C ALA A 122 -26.76 -17.53 -12.28
N ALA A 123 -26.68 -18.39 -11.25
CA ALA A 123 -27.84 -18.93 -10.55
C ALA A 123 -28.62 -17.87 -9.73
N PHE A 124 -28.02 -16.71 -9.48
CA PHE A 124 -28.57 -15.64 -8.64
C PHE A 124 -29.14 -14.48 -9.45
N GLY A 125 -29.19 -14.57 -10.79
CA GLY A 125 -29.80 -13.53 -11.64
C GLY A 125 -29.01 -12.22 -11.70
N ILE A 126 -27.69 -12.28 -11.51
CA ILE A 126 -26.81 -11.10 -11.51
C ILE A 126 -26.35 -10.71 -12.93
N ILE A 127 -25.83 -9.48 -13.09
CA ILE A 127 -25.22 -9.04 -14.34
C ILE A 127 -23.72 -9.36 -14.30
N PRO A 128 -23.23 -10.36 -15.07
CA PRO A 128 -21.80 -10.66 -15.12
C PRO A 128 -21.02 -9.48 -15.70
N VAL A 129 -19.74 -9.34 -15.32
CA VAL A 129 -18.90 -8.20 -15.73
C VAL A 129 -18.83 -8.08 -17.25
N SER A 130 -18.79 -9.19 -17.98
CA SER A 130 -18.80 -9.24 -19.45
C SER A 130 -20.01 -8.56 -20.09
N LYS A 131 -21.14 -8.44 -19.38
CA LYS A 131 -22.39 -7.83 -19.88
C LYS A 131 -22.58 -6.39 -19.43
N GLN A 132 -21.83 -5.93 -18.44
CA GLN A 132 -21.94 -4.55 -17.95
C GLN A 132 -21.66 -3.48 -19.03
N PRO A 133 -20.73 -3.68 -20.00
CA PRO A 133 -20.50 -2.73 -21.08
C PRO A 133 -21.72 -2.49 -21.98
N ARG A 134 -22.69 -3.39 -22.06
CA ARG A 134 -23.93 -3.15 -22.82
C ARG A 134 -24.75 -2.01 -22.22
N TYR A 135 -24.69 -1.82 -20.91
CA TYR A 135 -25.34 -0.70 -20.25
C TYR A 135 -24.59 0.61 -20.48
N LEU A 136 -23.27 0.54 -20.73
CA LEU A 136 -22.51 1.70 -21.19
C LEU A 136 -23.00 2.18 -22.56
N GLU A 137 -23.37 1.29 -23.48
CA GLU A 137 -23.97 1.67 -24.77
C GLU A 137 -25.23 2.52 -24.55
N SER A 138 -26.15 2.02 -23.73
CA SER A 138 -27.38 2.74 -23.37
C SER A 138 -27.11 4.06 -22.65
N TYR A 139 -26.07 4.11 -21.82
CA TYR A 139 -25.62 5.34 -21.18
C TYR A 139 -25.11 6.36 -22.21
N ILE A 140 -24.28 5.94 -23.17
CA ILE A 140 -23.73 6.81 -24.22
C ILE A 140 -24.87 7.37 -25.09
N GLU A 141 -25.85 6.54 -25.48
CA GLU A 141 -27.02 7.01 -26.23
C GLU A 141 -27.84 8.04 -25.46
N ARG A 142 -28.08 7.81 -24.16
CA ARG A 142 -28.79 8.76 -23.29
C ARG A 142 -28.00 10.05 -23.17
N LEU A 143 -26.69 9.96 -22.92
CA LEU A 143 -25.81 11.11 -22.77
C LEU A 143 -25.76 11.93 -24.07
N TRP A 144 -25.65 11.28 -25.22
CA TRP A 144 -25.70 11.95 -26.53
C TRP A 144 -26.97 12.78 -26.69
N ARG A 145 -28.15 12.23 -26.36
CA ARG A 145 -29.41 13.01 -26.43
C ARG A 145 -29.43 14.24 -25.52
N ILE A 146 -28.63 14.25 -24.46
CA ILE A 146 -28.56 15.31 -23.45
C ILE A 146 -27.52 16.39 -23.81
N VAL A 147 -26.37 16.00 -24.38
CA VAL A 147 -25.22 16.91 -24.57
C VAL A 147 -24.75 17.06 -26.02
N GLY A 148 -25.26 16.26 -26.95
CA GLY A 148 -24.74 16.16 -28.31
C GLY A 148 -23.61 15.13 -28.44
N GLU A 149 -23.32 14.71 -29.67
CA GLU A 149 -22.43 13.58 -29.96
C GLU A 149 -20.99 13.88 -29.52
N GLU A 150 -20.49 15.05 -29.91
CA GLU A 150 -19.11 15.48 -29.70
C GLU A 150 -18.80 15.64 -28.20
N GLU A 151 -19.73 16.23 -27.44
CA GLU A 151 -19.58 16.42 -26.00
C GLU A 151 -19.76 15.10 -25.24
N ALA A 152 -20.68 14.22 -25.67
CA ALA A 152 -20.84 12.90 -25.08
C ALA A 152 -19.57 12.08 -25.27
N GLN A 153 -18.98 12.14 -26.46
CA GLN A 153 -17.69 11.52 -26.76
C GLN A 153 -16.59 12.08 -25.85
N ARG A 154 -16.50 13.40 -25.68
CA ARG A 154 -15.53 14.05 -24.78
C ARG A 154 -15.69 13.63 -23.32
N ILE A 155 -16.92 13.52 -22.83
CA ILE A 155 -17.21 13.09 -21.46
C ILE A 155 -16.79 11.63 -21.26
N VAL A 156 -17.21 10.74 -22.16
CA VAL A 156 -16.91 9.30 -22.08
C VAL A 156 -15.42 9.05 -22.24
N SER A 157 -14.77 9.75 -23.18
CA SER A 157 -13.34 9.66 -23.40
C SER A 157 -12.51 10.42 -22.35
N GLY A 158 -13.13 11.24 -21.53
CA GLY A 158 -12.46 11.89 -20.41
C GLY A 158 -12.70 11.16 -19.09
N ALA A 159 -13.63 10.21 -19.05
CA ALA A 159 -14.12 9.64 -17.82
C ALA A 159 -13.06 8.81 -17.08
N LEU A 160 -13.11 8.87 -15.76
CA LEU A 160 -12.41 7.91 -14.91
C LEU A 160 -13.18 6.59 -14.91
N VAL A 161 -12.55 5.52 -15.41
CA VAL A 161 -13.14 4.17 -15.41
C VAL A 161 -12.59 3.39 -14.21
N VAL A 162 -13.50 2.85 -13.39
CA VAL A 162 -13.15 2.00 -12.23
C VAL A 162 -13.71 0.60 -12.47
N VAL A 163 -12.86 -0.42 -12.32
CA VAL A 163 -13.25 -1.82 -12.49
C VAL A 163 -12.84 -2.63 -11.27
N THR A 164 -13.79 -3.29 -10.61
CA THR A 164 -13.47 -4.22 -9.50
C THR A 164 -14.40 -5.42 -9.44
N ALA A 165 -13.82 -6.58 -9.71
CA ALA A 165 -14.43 -7.90 -9.60
C ALA A 165 -13.30 -8.93 -9.54
N GLY A 166 -13.63 -10.21 -9.37
CA GLY A 166 -12.63 -11.30 -9.39
C GLY A 166 -12.68 -12.20 -8.16
N THR A 167 -13.01 -11.63 -6.99
CA THR A 167 -13.08 -12.41 -5.75
C THR A 167 -14.23 -13.43 -5.79
N ASN A 168 -15.38 -13.04 -6.34
CA ASN A 168 -16.53 -13.93 -6.51
C ASN A 168 -16.24 -15.10 -7.46
N ASP A 169 -15.39 -14.90 -8.48
CA ASP A 169 -15.04 -15.96 -9.43
C ASP A 169 -14.33 -17.12 -8.74
N LEU A 170 -13.47 -16.81 -7.78
CA LEU A 170 -12.75 -17.80 -7.00
C LEU A 170 -13.66 -18.42 -5.94
N ILE A 171 -14.32 -17.58 -5.13
CA ILE A 171 -15.18 -18.03 -4.03
C ILE A 171 -16.32 -18.90 -4.57
N TYR A 172 -17.11 -18.40 -5.52
CA TYR A 172 -18.28 -19.12 -5.99
C TYR A 172 -17.94 -20.32 -6.86
N ASN A 173 -17.08 -20.17 -7.87
CA ASN A 173 -16.91 -21.21 -8.88
C ASN A 173 -15.83 -22.24 -8.53
N PHE A 174 -14.96 -21.95 -7.56
CA PHE A 174 -13.83 -22.82 -7.19
C PHE A 174 -13.90 -23.34 -5.76
N TYR A 175 -14.41 -22.56 -4.80
CA TYR A 175 -14.47 -22.95 -3.39
C TYR A 175 -15.87 -23.41 -2.93
N ASP A 176 -16.89 -22.56 -3.05
CA ASP A 176 -18.23 -22.79 -2.51
C ASP A 176 -19.04 -23.77 -3.37
N ILE A 177 -19.08 -23.50 -4.67
CA ILE A 177 -19.77 -24.34 -5.67
C ILE A 177 -18.74 -24.63 -6.75
N PRO A 178 -17.89 -25.67 -6.58
CA PRO A 178 -16.67 -25.86 -7.36
C PRO A 178 -16.95 -26.33 -8.80
N THR A 179 -17.82 -25.65 -9.55
CA THR A 179 -18.19 -25.95 -10.94
C THR A 179 -17.01 -25.89 -11.88
N ARG A 180 -15.96 -25.15 -11.53
CA ARG A 180 -14.74 -25.00 -12.34
C ARG A 180 -13.61 -25.95 -11.94
N LYS A 181 -13.61 -26.48 -10.72
CA LYS A 181 -12.59 -27.42 -10.22
C LYS A 181 -12.42 -28.71 -11.07
N PRO A 182 -13.48 -29.28 -11.70
CA PRO A 182 -13.32 -30.41 -12.62
C PRO A 182 -12.64 -30.06 -13.95
N PHE A 183 -12.60 -28.78 -14.32
CA PHE A 183 -12.13 -28.33 -15.64
C PHE A 183 -10.81 -27.55 -15.58
N PHE A 184 -10.47 -26.99 -14.42
CA PHE A 184 -9.30 -26.15 -14.23
C PHE A 184 -8.55 -26.52 -12.94
N THR A 185 -7.22 -26.46 -12.98
CA THR A 185 -6.44 -26.20 -11.76
C THR A 185 -6.67 -24.76 -11.32
N ILE A 186 -6.26 -24.42 -10.10
CA ILE A 186 -6.48 -23.06 -9.61
C ILE A 186 -5.68 -22.04 -10.44
N GLU A 187 -4.45 -22.36 -10.81
CA GLU A 187 -3.59 -21.53 -11.67
C GLU A 187 -4.20 -21.39 -13.08
N ALA A 188 -4.64 -22.49 -13.69
CA ALA A 188 -5.27 -22.46 -15.01
C ALA A 188 -6.58 -21.67 -15.01
N TYR A 189 -7.33 -21.70 -13.90
CA TYR A 189 -8.54 -20.92 -13.75
C TYR A 189 -8.24 -19.42 -13.61
N GLN A 190 -7.20 -19.07 -12.87
CA GLN A 190 -6.77 -17.68 -12.80
C GLN A 190 -6.25 -17.15 -14.15
N GLU A 191 -5.53 -17.97 -14.94
CA GLU A 191 -5.08 -17.57 -16.28
C GLU A 191 -6.29 -17.29 -17.18
N PHE A 192 -7.31 -18.15 -17.08
CA PHE A 192 -8.60 -17.93 -17.73
C PHE A 192 -9.25 -16.60 -17.29
N LEU A 193 -9.25 -16.28 -15.99
CA LEU A 193 -9.78 -14.99 -15.49
C LEU A 193 -8.94 -13.80 -15.98
N GLN A 194 -7.62 -13.94 -16.06
CA GLN A 194 -6.74 -12.90 -16.59
C GLN A 194 -7.02 -12.61 -18.08
N ASP A 195 -7.27 -13.62 -18.90
CA ASP A 195 -7.72 -13.42 -20.29
C ASP A 195 -9.06 -12.68 -20.35
N LYS A 196 -10.02 -13.04 -19.50
CA LYS A 196 -11.31 -12.33 -19.41
C LYS A 196 -11.15 -10.87 -19.01
N ILE A 197 -10.29 -10.58 -18.04
CA ILE A 197 -9.94 -9.23 -17.61
C ILE A 197 -9.33 -8.45 -18.77
N GLN A 198 -8.31 -9.00 -19.45
CA GLN A 198 -7.64 -8.33 -20.58
C GLN A 198 -8.62 -8.05 -21.73
N ASN A 199 -9.55 -8.97 -22.00
CA ASN A 199 -10.56 -8.77 -23.03
C ASN A 199 -11.59 -7.73 -22.62
N PHE A 200 -11.97 -7.67 -21.34
CA PHE A 200 -12.85 -6.65 -20.81
C PHE A 200 -12.22 -5.25 -20.90
N THR A 201 -10.93 -5.09 -20.57
CA THR A 201 -10.25 -3.80 -20.63
C THR A 201 -10.08 -3.27 -22.05
N LYS A 202 -9.98 -4.13 -23.07
CA LYS A 202 -9.97 -3.69 -24.49
C LYS A 202 -11.21 -2.87 -24.89
N VAL A 203 -12.34 -3.05 -24.21
CA VAL A 203 -13.56 -2.28 -24.47
C VAL A 203 -13.32 -0.77 -24.28
N PHE A 204 -12.60 -0.39 -23.22
CA PHE A 204 -12.37 1.03 -22.95
C PHE A 204 -11.22 1.63 -23.77
N TRP A 205 -10.30 0.80 -24.28
CA TRP A 205 -9.30 1.24 -25.27
C TRP A 205 -9.98 1.80 -26.53
N LYS A 206 -10.99 1.08 -27.04
CA LYS A 206 -11.74 1.50 -28.23
C LYS A 206 -12.60 2.76 -28.02
N LEU A 207 -13.08 2.99 -26.79
CA LEU A 207 -13.77 4.25 -26.45
C LEU A 207 -12.84 5.47 -26.56
N GLY A 208 -11.56 5.28 -26.25
CA GLY A 208 -10.55 6.33 -26.32
C GLY A 208 -10.09 6.69 -27.74
N GLU A 209 -10.23 5.77 -28.69
CA GLU A 209 -9.83 5.98 -30.09
C GLU A 209 -10.89 6.71 -30.93
N GLY A 210 -12.02 7.12 -30.34
CA GLY A 210 -13.12 7.77 -31.07
C GLY A 210 -13.91 6.83 -31.99
N ALA A 211 -13.68 5.52 -31.88
CA ALA A 211 -14.35 4.50 -32.66
C ALA A 211 -15.71 4.13 -32.02
N VAL A 212 -16.67 5.06 -32.03
CA VAL A 212 -18.04 4.80 -31.57
C VAL A 212 -18.99 4.77 -32.76
N GLY A 213 -18.85 3.74 -33.61
CA GLY A 213 -19.98 3.23 -34.37
C GLY A 213 -20.70 2.19 -33.50
N LEU A 214 -22.03 2.33 -33.33
CA LEU A 214 -22.93 1.50 -32.49
C LEU A 214 -22.95 -0.02 -32.79
N ASP A 215 -22.02 -0.55 -33.60
CA ASP A 215 -22.01 -1.93 -34.08
C ASP A 215 -20.65 -2.65 -33.97
N TRP A 216 -19.58 -2.01 -33.47
CA TRP A 216 -18.23 -2.60 -33.56
C TRP A 216 -18.06 -3.89 -32.74
N TRP A 217 -18.79 -4.05 -31.63
CA TRP A 217 -18.75 -5.25 -30.79
C TRP A 217 -19.56 -6.43 -31.36
N LYS A 218 -20.47 -6.19 -32.31
CA LYS A 218 -21.23 -7.28 -32.98
C LYS A 218 -20.34 -8.18 -33.82
N GLN A 219 -19.12 -7.77 -34.12
CA GLN A 219 -18.15 -8.49 -34.94
C GLN A 219 -17.00 -9.11 -34.14
N ASP A 220 -16.94 -8.95 -32.81
CA ASP A 220 -15.82 -9.45 -32.00
C ASP A 220 -15.98 -10.96 -31.66
N PRO A 221 -15.12 -11.85 -32.20
CA PRO A 221 -15.22 -13.28 -31.95
C PRO A 221 -14.96 -13.69 -30.49
N CYS A 222 -14.36 -12.83 -29.67
CA CYS A 222 -13.97 -13.14 -28.30
C CYS A 222 -15.16 -13.13 -27.30
N LEU A 223 -16.27 -12.49 -27.64
CA LEU A 223 -17.49 -12.46 -26.80
C LEU A 223 -18.52 -13.54 -27.18
N ASN A 224 -18.36 -14.20 -28.33
CA ASN A 224 -19.33 -15.17 -28.89
C ASN A 224 -18.85 -16.62 -28.93
N LYS A 225 -17.63 -16.95 -28.47
CA LYS A 225 -17.19 -18.35 -28.39
C LYS A 225 -17.74 -19.02 -27.12
N ALA A 226 -18.72 -19.91 -27.31
CA ALA A 226 -19.00 -20.98 -26.36
C ALA A 226 -17.71 -21.80 -26.11
N ALA A 227 -17.55 -22.26 -24.86
CA ALA A 227 -16.37 -23.00 -24.39
C ALA A 227 -15.88 -24.08 -25.37
N PRO A 228 -14.57 -24.36 -25.48
CA PRO A 228 -14.07 -25.41 -26.36
C PRO A 228 -14.65 -26.76 -25.94
N ARG A 229 -15.25 -27.49 -26.90
CA ARG A 229 -15.63 -28.89 -26.72
C ARG A 229 -14.37 -29.76 -26.64
N SER A 230 -14.30 -30.57 -25.58
CA SER A 230 -13.53 -31.80 -25.41
C SER A 230 -12.37 -32.05 -26.39
N GLY A 231 -11.16 -31.70 -25.98
CA GLY A 231 -9.93 -32.20 -26.57
C GLY A 231 -9.17 -33.00 -25.51
N THR A 232 -9.12 -34.32 -25.68
CA THR A 232 -8.36 -35.27 -24.86
C THR A 232 -6.87 -34.88 -24.78
N LEU A 233 -6.43 -34.40 -23.62
CA LEU A 233 -5.02 -34.38 -23.26
C LEU A 233 -4.73 -35.57 -22.34
N HIS A 234 -3.74 -36.37 -22.73
CA HIS A 234 -3.34 -37.60 -22.07
C HIS A 234 -2.91 -37.37 -20.61
N ALA A 235 -3.43 -38.23 -19.73
CA ALA A 235 -3.11 -38.28 -18.32
C ALA A 235 -1.62 -38.59 -18.07
N LEU A 236 -0.97 -37.76 -17.26
CA LEU A 236 0.22 -38.15 -16.50
C LEU A 236 -0.23 -38.56 -15.08
N PRO A 237 0.24 -39.68 -14.53
CA PRO A 237 -0.29 -40.21 -13.28
C PRO A 237 0.46 -39.57 -12.10
N PHE A 238 -0.20 -38.74 -11.30
CA PHE A 238 0.32 -38.41 -9.97
C PHE A 238 -0.77 -38.36 -8.90
N ARG A 239 -0.35 -38.80 -7.72
CA ARG A 239 -1.15 -39.34 -6.63
C ARG A 239 -2.21 -38.38 -6.08
N ASN A 240 -3.38 -38.99 -5.86
CA ASN A 240 -4.48 -38.55 -5.03
C ASN A 240 -3.99 -37.93 -3.70
N ARG A 241 -4.25 -36.64 -3.47
CA ARG A 241 -4.35 -36.05 -2.13
C ARG A 241 -5.60 -35.18 -2.06
N ASN A 242 -6.61 -35.70 -1.39
CA ASN A 242 -7.78 -34.95 -0.96
C ASN A 242 -7.33 -34.02 0.19
N HIS A 243 -7.01 -32.75 -0.09
CA HIS A 243 -7.07 -31.56 0.79
C HIS A 243 -6.24 -30.41 0.17
N MET A 244 -6.77 -29.19 0.15
CA MET A 244 -6.03 -27.98 -0.25
C MET A 244 -5.07 -27.56 0.86
N ASP A 245 -3.82 -27.29 0.50
CA ASP A 245 -2.79 -26.83 1.44
C ASP A 245 -2.46 -25.34 1.21
N LYS A 246 -1.81 -24.71 2.19
CA LYS A 246 -1.49 -23.26 2.17
C LYS A 246 -0.65 -22.79 0.97
N GLU A 247 0.09 -23.70 0.32
CA GLU A 247 0.91 -23.40 -0.87
C GLU A 247 0.03 -23.05 -2.09
N ASP A 248 -1.11 -23.74 -2.26
CA ASP A 248 -2.05 -23.53 -3.39
C ASP A 248 -2.70 -22.12 -3.34
N VAL A 249 -2.80 -21.54 -2.13
CA VAL A 249 -3.31 -20.16 -1.89
C VAL A 249 -2.21 -19.11 -2.12
N LEU A 250 -0.94 -19.46 -1.91
CA LEU A 250 0.19 -18.58 -2.17
C LEU A 250 0.54 -18.51 -3.66
N ASP A 251 0.37 -19.60 -4.41
CA ASP A 251 0.54 -19.62 -5.87
C ASP A 251 -0.53 -18.76 -6.55
N LEU A 252 -1.75 -18.75 -6.01
CA LEU A 252 -2.84 -17.84 -6.39
C LEU A 252 -2.44 -16.36 -6.29
N ILE A 253 -1.78 -15.98 -5.20
CA ILE A 253 -1.35 -14.59 -4.95
C ILE A 253 -0.15 -14.22 -5.82
N HIS A 254 0.81 -15.14 -6.01
CA HIS A 254 1.95 -14.93 -6.89
C HIS A 254 1.56 -14.78 -8.36
N MET A 255 0.48 -15.43 -8.81
CA MET A 255 0.03 -15.37 -10.19
C MET A 255 -0.66 -14.04 -10.55
N LEU A 256 -1.33 -13.40 -9.59
CA LEU A 256 -1.93 -12.05 -9.74
C LEU A 256 -0.87 -10.94 -9.84
N LEU A 257 0.33 -11.15 -9.30
CA LEU A 257 1.44 -10.18 -9.29
C LEU A 257 2.31 -10.22 -10.56
N LYS A 258 2.24 -11.27 -11.39
CA LYS A 258 3.14 -11.49 -12.54
C LYS A 258 2.64 -10.91 -13.88
N GLY A 259 1.46 -10.27 -13.93
CA GLY A 259 0.83 -9.78 -15.17
C GLY A 259 1.21 -8.35 -15.63
N VAL A 260 2.24 -7.71 -15.09
CA VAL A 260 2.61 -6.32 -15.44
C VAL A 260 3.64 -6.31 -16.57
N GLN A 261 3.19 -6.07 -17.81
CA GLN A 261 4.06 -5.78 -18.94
C GLN A 261 4.31 -4.27 -19.02
N VAL A 262 5.60 -3.89 -18.98
CA VAL A 262 6.11 -2.51 -18.97
C VAL A 262 5.85 -1.82 -20.32
N CYS A 263 5.16 -0.69 -20.32
CA CYS A 263 5.18 0.27 -21.42
C CYS A 263 6.01 1.50 -21.00
N ASN A 264 7.04 1.81 -21.79
CA ASN A 264 7.92 2.96 -21.61
C ASN A 264 7.11 4.27 -21.66
N LEU A 265 7.11 5.02 -20.57
CA LEU A 265 6.57 6.39 -20.51
C LEU A 265 7.62 7.38 -21.03
N VAL A 266 7.24 8.14 -22.06
CA VAL A 266 7.89 9.39 -22.41
C VAL A 266 7.56 10.40 -21.32
N THR A 267 8.57 10.80 -20.55
CA THR A 267 8.44 11.81 -19.49
C THR A 267 8.39 13.20 -20.10
N CYS A 268 7.25 13.88 -20.00
CA CYS A 268 7.21 15.33 -20.07
C CYS A 268 7.56 15.85 -18.67
N SER A 269 8.72 16.51 -18.51
CA SER A 269 9.16 17.02 -17.22
C SER A 269 8.29 18.22 -16.80
N SER A 270 7.26 17.98 -15.99
CA SER A 270 6.84 18.98 -15.02
C SER A 270 7.70 18.75 -13.78
N GLU A 271 8.53 19.72 -13.38
CA GLU A 271 9.14 19.72 -12.06
C GLU A 271 8.00 19.76 -11.03
N SER A 272 7.56 18.58 -10.58
CA SER A 272 6.99 18.41 -9.26
C SER A 272 8.03 19.01 -8.32
N THR A 273 7.73 20.17 -7.75
CA THR A 273 8.53 20.70 -6.64
C THR A 273 8.31 19.75 -5.47
N THR A 274 9.10 18.67 -5.44
CA THR A 274 9.15 17.75 -4.30
C THR A 274 9.44 18.61 -3.07
N LYS A 275 8.56 18.50 -2.06
CA LYS A 275 8.66 19.33 -0.84
C LYS A 275 10.01 19.17 -0.14
N PHE A 276 10.64 18.01 -0.32
CA PHE A 276 12.00 17.71 0.10
C PHE A 276 12.80 17.20 -1.12
N PRO A 277 14.01 17.72 -1.38
CA PRO A 277 14.86 17.23 -2.47
C PRO A 277 15.44 15.83 -2.19
N ALA A 278 15.54 15.44 -0.92
CA ALA A 278 16.10 14.15 -0.50
C ALA A 278 15.52 13.69 0.83
N ILE A 279 15.69 12.39 1.12
CA ILE A 279 15.41 11.78 2.42
C ILE A 279 16.66 11.11 3.00
N LEU A 280 16.97 11.34 4.27
CA LEU A 280 18.15 10.79 4.94
C LEU A 280 17.71 9.99 6.15
N ILE A 281 17.92 8.67 6.11
CA ILE A 281 17.36 7.74 7.10
C ILE A 281 18.45 7.25 8.06
N PHE A 282 18.18 7.29 9.35
CA PHE A 282 19.07 6.86 10.43
C PHE A 282 18.31 5.97 11.39
N GLY A 283 18.95 4.93 11.92
CA GLY A 283 18.28 4.06 12.87
C GLY A 283 18.69 2.60 12.85
N ASP A 284 17.72 1.76 13.19
CA ASP A 284 17.85 0.31 13.33
C ASP A 284 17.18 -0.48 12.21
N SER A 285 16.84 -1.75 12.46
CA SER A 285 16.23 -2.67 11.51
C SER A 285 14.88 -2.21 10.97
N THR A 286 14.16 -1.35 11.70
CA THR A 286 12.87 -0.79 11.26
C THR A 286 13.00 0.10 10.02
N VAL A 287 14.21 0.59 9.74
CA VAL A 287 14.51 1.54 8.68
C VAL A 287 15.81 1.23 7.90
N ASP A 288 16.41 0.07 8.14
CA ASP A 288 17.58 -0.43 7.41
C ASP A 288 17.17 -1.05 6.06
N THR A 289 17.56 -0.40 4.97
CA THR A 289 17.24 -0.85 3.61
C THR A 289 18.25 -1.82 3.02
N GLY A 290 19.28 -2.22 3.78
CA GLY A 290 20.23 -3.27 3.43
C GLY A 290 21.70 -2.97 3.75
N ASN A 291 22.03 -1.96 4.57
CA ASN A 291 23.42 -1.67 4.92
C ASN A 291 24.09 -2.85 5.61
N ASN A 292 23.33 -3.61 6.42
CA ASN A 292 23.85 -4.80 7.10
C ASN A 292 24.39 -5.88 6.15
N ASN A 293 24.00 -5.87 4.87
CA ASN A 293 24.51 -6.82 3.89
C ASN A 293 26.01 -6.62 3.63
N TYR A 294 26.48 -5.38 3.76
CA TYR A 294 27.83 -4.94 3.36
C TYR A 294 28.82 -4.87 4.53
N ILE A 295 28.42 -5.36 5.71
CA ILE A 295 29.28 -5.46 6.91
C ILE A 295 29.31 -6.90 7.45
N PRO A 296 30.37 -7.28 8.19
CA PRO A 296 30.47 -8.60 8.81
C PRO A 296 29.61 -8.70 10.07
N THR A 297 28.32 -8.99 9.90
CA THR A 297 27.36 -9.22 11.00
C THR A 297 26.43 -10.40 10.71
N ILE A 298 25.83 -10.97 11.75
CA ILE A 298 24.78 -11.99 11.64
C ILE A 298 23.39 -11.38 11.43
N ALA A 299 23.19 -10.11 11.74
CA ALA A 299 21.90 -9.43 11.60
C ALA A 299 21.68 -9.00 10.15
N LYS A 300 21.25 -9.91 9.26
CA LYS A 300 21.02 -9.60 7.83
C LYS A 300 19.61 -9.99 7.39
N GLY A 301 18.91 -9.07 6.73
CA GLY A 301 17.62 -9.31 6.06
C GLY A 301 17.77 -9.80 4.61
N ASN A 302 18.85 -10.50 4.26
CA ASN A 302 19.19 -10.88 2.88
C ASN A 302 18.86 -12.35 2.55
N HIS A 303 17.94 -12.95 3.28
CA HIS A 303 17.46 -14.30 3.06
C HIS A 303 15.94 -14.34 3.11
N ARG A 304 15.33 -15.37 2.49
CA ARG A 304 13.89 -15.59 2.61
C ARG A 304 13.49 -15.77 4.09
N PRO A 305 12.31 -15.31 4.50
CA PRO A 305 11.24 -14.70 3.69
C PRO A 305 11.35 -13.17 3.50
N TYR A 306 12.46 -12.53 3.89
CA TYR A 306 12.64 -11.11 3.63
C TYR A 306 12.61 -10.81 2.12
N GLY A 307 12.03 -9.66 1.75
CA GLY A 307 11.90 -9.24 0.36
C GLY A 307 10.95 -10.04 -0.53
N LEU A 308 10.15 -10.97 0.03
CA LEU A 308 9.13 -11.73 -0.70
C LEU A 308 8.14 -10.83 -1.46
N ASP A 309 7.68 -9.74 -0.85
CA ASP A 309 6.74 -8.75 -1.40
C ASP A 309 7.44 -7.45 -1.83
N PHE A 310 8.77 -7.41 -1.80
CA PHE A 310 9.53 -6.28 -2.31
C PHE A 310 9.61 -6.37 -3.85
N PRO A 311 9.67 -5.24 -4.59
CA PRO A 311 9.83 -5.27 -6.04
C PRO A 311 10.97 -6.20 -6.51
N GLY A 312 10.64 -7.12 -7.41
CA GLY A 312 11.56 -8.15 -7.89
C GLY A 312 11.64 -9.41 -7.01
N HIS A 313 10.93 -9.48 -5.89
CA HIS A 313 10.87 -10.63 -4.97
C HIS A 313 12.26 -11.07 -4.45
N ILE A 314 13.14 -10.08 -4.24
CA ILE A 314 14.53 -10.30 -3.82
C ILE A 314 14.78 -9.79 -2.39
N PRO A 315 15.50 -10.56 -1.55
CA PRO A 315 15.85 -10.13 -0.21
C PRO A 315 16.96 -9.06 -0.26
N THR A 316 16.58 -7.77 -0.25
CA THR A 316 17.54 -6.66 -0.38
C THR A 316 18.29 -6.33 0.91
N GLY A 317 18.02 -7.03 2.02
CA GLY A 317 18.54 -6.67 3.36
C GLY A 317 17.54 -5.95 4.26
N ARG A 318 16.34 -5.64 3.78
CA ARG A 318 15.23 -5.10 4.59
C ARG A 318 14.73 -6.15 5.57
N PHE A 319 14.51 -5.76 6.82
CA PHE A 319 13.93 -6.63 7.86
C PHE A 319 12.40 -6.71 7.75
N SER A 320 11.90 -6.93 6.54
CA SER A 320 10.49 -7.11 6.20
C SER A 320 10.38 -8.02 4.98
N ASN A 321 9.25 -8.69 4.81
CA ASN A 321 8.91 -9.33 3.54
C ASN A 321 8.79 -8.30 2.41
N GLY A 322 8.53 -7.02 2.68
CA GLY A 322 8.35 -6.00 1.65
C GLY A 322 9.09 -4.69 1.91
N LYS A 323 8.45 -3.60 1.46
CA LYS A 323 8.88 -2.22 1.71
C LYS A 323 8.90 -1.92 3.22
N LEU A 324 9.86 -1.11 3.67
CA LEU A 324 9.87 -0.54 5.01
C LEU A 324 9.15 0.81 5.03
N VAL A 325 8.83 1.34 6.21
CA VAL A 325 8.26 2.69 6.38
C VAL A 325 8.99 3.78 5.56
N PRO A 326 10.34 3.87 5.55
CA PRO A 326 11.05 4.85 4.70
C PRO A 326 10.78 4.69 3.20
N ASP A 327 10.52 3.48 2.71
CA ASP A 327 10.20 3.26 1.29
C ASP A 327 8.80 3.77 0.93
N PHE A 328 7.82 3.54 1.83
CA PHE A 328 6.49 4.13 1.67
C PHE A 328 6.55 5.65 1.76
N LEU A 329 7.31 6.18 2.72
CA LEU A 329 7.44 7.63 2.91
C LEU A 329 8.07 8.30 1.69
N VAL A 330 9.18 7.77 1.17
CA VAL A 330 9.88 8.36 0.02
C VAL A 330 9.05 8.29 -1.27
N SER A 331 8.26 7.22 -1.44
CA SER A 331 7.34 7.03 -2.56
C SER A 331 6.15 8.00 -2.48
N VAL A 332 5.52 8.14 -1.31
CA VAL A 332 4.41 9.10 -1.09
C VAL A 332 4.88 10.55 -1.26
N LEU A 333 6.14 10.85 -0.94
CA LEU A 333 6.73 12.17 -1.17
C LEU A 333 7.11 12.43 -2.65
N GLY A 334 6.96 11.43 -3.53
CA GLY A 334 7.28 11.54 -4.95
C GLY A 334 8.77 11.71 -5.24
N ILE A 335 9.65 11.28 -4.32
CA ILE A 335 11.11 11.44 -4.46
C ILE A 335 11.72 10.26 -5.24
N LYS A 336 11.39 9.03 -4.84
CA LYS A 336 11.81 7.76 -5.47
C LYS A 336 10.92 6.61 -4.99
N GLU A 337 11.03 5.44 -5.61
CA GLU A 337 10.20 4.28 -5.25
C GLU A 337 10.60 3.56 -3.96
N ALA A 338 11.90 3.55 -3.65
CA ALA A 338 12.46 2.90 -2.47
C ALA A 338 13.82 3.54 -2.11
N VAL A 339 14.18 3.54 -0.83
CA VAL A 339 15.44 4.15 -0.37
C VAL A 339 16.59 3.14 -0.48
N PRO A 340 17.70 3.44 -1.17
CA PRO A 340 18.85 2.54 -1.22
C PRO A 340 19.68 2.62 0.08
N PRO A 341 20.40 1.54 0.46
CA PRO A 341 21.37 1.61 1.55
C PRO A 341 22.65 2.31 1.09
N PHE A 342 23.19 3.19 1.93
CA PHE A 342 24.39 3.99 1.61
C PHE A 342 25.62 3.12 1.28
N LEU A 343 25.75 1.96 1.91
CA LEU A 343 26.87 1.04 1.70
C LEU A 343 26.75 0.19 0.42
N GLN A 344 25.68 0.35 -0.36
CA GLN A 344 25.54 -0.34 -1.63
C GLN A 344 26.71 0.00 -2.58
N PRO A 345 27.43 -1.01 -3.11
CA PRO A 345 28.44 -0.80 -4.14
C PRO A 345 27.83 -0.15 -5.38
N ASN A 346 28.58 0.74 -6.02
CA ASN A 346 28.17 1.42 -7.25
C ASN A 346 26.86 2.21 -7.13
N LEU A 347 26.55 2.72 -5.93
CA LEU A 347 25.44 3.64 -5.72
C LEU A 347 25.61 4.88 -6.60
N SER A 348 24.63 5.14 -7.48
CA SER A 348 24.70 6.21 -8.48
C SER A 348 24.57 7.60 -7.86
N ASP A 349 25.02 8.62 -8.59
CA ASP A 349 24.90 10.01 -8.19
C ASP A 349 23.43 10.47 -8.09
N ASP A 350 22.54 9.92 -8.91
CA ASP A 350 21.09 10.20 -8.84
C ASP A 350 20.45 9.65 -7.57
N GLU A 351 20.90 8.47 -7.13
CA GLU A 351 20.48 7.91 -5.84
C GLU A 351 20.99 8.76 -4.68
N LEU A 352 22.24 9.26 -4.76
CA LEU A 352 22.78 10.20 -3.79
C LEU A 352 21.98 11.51 -3.76
N ARG A 353 21.66 12.11 -4.91
CA ARG A 353 20.89 13.37 -5.00
C ARG A 353 19.56 13.34 -4.25
N THR A 354 18.93 12.18 -4.23
CA THR A 354 17.57 11.97 -3.71
C THR A 354 17.57 11.29 -2.33
N GLY A 355 18.75 10.98 -1.78
CA GLY A 355 18.95 10.51 -0.42
C GLY A 355 18.94 8.99 -0.22
N VAL A 356 19.44 8.56 0.94
CA VAL A 356 19.85 7.18 1.24
C VAL A 356 19.51 6.79 2.69
N SER A 357 19.62 5.51 3.02
CA SER A 357 19.60 5.03 4.40
C SER A 357 21.01 4.76 4.93
N PHE A 358 21.28 5.26 6.13
CA PHE A 358 22.47 4.98 6.95
C PHE A 358 22.18 4.01 8.09
N ALA A 359 20.92 3.60 8.25
CA ALA A 359 20.47 2.73 9.31
C ALA A 359 21.11 1.34 9.26
N SER A 360 21.15 0.65 10.40
CA SER A 360 21.77 -0.67 10.53
C SER A 360 20.96 -1.54 11.49
N GLY A 361 20.52 -2.70 11.02
CA GLY A 361 19.75 -3.66 11.79
C GLY A 361 20.36 -3.98 13.16
N GLY A 362 19.56 -3.86 14.22
CA GLY A 362 19.97 -4.09 15.62
C GLY A 362 20.54 -2.86 16.35
N ALA A 363 20.70 -1.71 15.67
CA ALA A 363 21.30 -0.53 16.27
C ALA A 363 20.45 0.07 17.40
N GLY A 364 21.13 0.82 18.26
CA GLY A 364 20.53 1.61 19.33
C GLY A 364 21.35 2.88 19.56
N PHE A 365 20.82 3.79 20.37
CA PHE A 365 21.50 5.02 20.75
C PHE A 365 22.63 4.77 21.77
N ASP A 366 22.58 3.66 22.50
CA ASP A 366 23.69 3.17 23.31
C ASP A 366 24.62 2.34 22.44
N ASP A 367 25.87 2.79 22.27
CA ASP A 367 26.86 2.07 21.45
C ASP A 367 27.11 0.64 21.94
N LEU A 368 26.84 0.35 23.23
CA LEU A 368 26.91 -1.00 23.78
C LEU A 368 25.97 -1.97 23.05
N THR A 369 24.79 -1.51 22.65
CA THR A 369 23.78 -2.30 21.91
C THR A 369 24.36 -2.89 20.63
N SER A 370 25.23 -2.12 19.97
CA SER A 370 25.81 -2.47 18.68
C SER A 370 27.11 -3.27 18.78
N ALA A 371 27.78 -3.21 19.93
CA ALA A 371 29.11 -3.79 20.13
C ALA A 371 29.13 -5.33 20.02
N VAL A 372 28.04 -6.00 20.42
CA VAL A 372 28.00 -7.46 20.57
C VAL A 372 28.03 -8.19 19.23
N ILE A 373 27.41 -7.64 18.19
CA ILE A 373 27.22 -8.31 16.88
C ILE A 373 27.79 -7.55 15.68
N GLY A 374 28.66 -6.56 15.93
CA GLY A 374 29.44 -5.89 14.88
C GLY A 374 28.61 -5.05 13.90
N ILE A 375 27.46 -4.53 14.34
CA ILE A 375 26.59 -3.66 13.55
C ILE A 375 27.03 -2.19 13.64
N ILE A 376 26.47 -1.30 12.80
CA ILE A 376 26.84 0.12 12.79
C ILE A 376 26.05 0.84 13.91
N PRO A 377 26.72 1.34 14.97
CA PRO A 377 26.05 2.12 16.00
C PRO A 377 25.48 3.40 15.42
N VAL A 378 24.36 3.89 15.97
CA VAL A 378 23.72 5.14 15.53
C VAL A 378 24.73 6.30 15.52
N SER A 379 25.60 6.38 16.52
CA SER A 379 26.68 7.38 16.59
C SER A 379 27.62 7.38 15.37
N LYS A 380 27.88 6.21 14.76
CA LYS A 380 28.74 6.10 13.57
C LYS A 380 27.99 6.38 12.27
N GLN A 381 26.66 6.38 12.28
CA GLN A 381 25.87 6.72 11.09
C GLN A 381 26.08 8.18 10.67
N LEU A 382 26.47 9.07 11.60
CA LEU A 382 26.89 10.45 11.30
C LEU A 382 28.14 10.51 10.41
N ARG A 383 29.10 9.61 10.59
CA ARG A 383 30.31 9.56 9.74
C ARG A 383 29.98 9.14 8.31
N TYR A 384 28.96 8.29 8.16
CA TYR A 384 28.45 7.95 6.83
C TYR A 384 27.69 9.12 6.21
N LEU A 385 26.98 9.92 7.00
CA LEU A 385 26.41 11.18 6.52
C LEU A 385 27.50 12.15 6.05
N GLU A 386 28.58 12.34 6.80
CA GLU A 386 29.73 13.16 6.37
C GLU A 386 30.30 12.65 5.03
N SER A 387 30.50 11.34 4.92
CA SER A 387 30.98 10.71 3.68
C SER A 387 29.99 10.86 2.52
N TYR A 388 28.69 10.81 2.80
CA TYR A 388 27.64 11.08 1.83
C TYR A 388 27.67 12.53 1.36
N ILE A 389 27.84 13.50 2.26
CA ILE A 389 27.92 14.93 1.92
C ILE A 389 29.11 15.17 1.00
N GLU A 390 30.28 14.59 1.28
CA GLU A 390 31.45 14.69 0.40
C GLU A 390 31.21 14.09 -0.99
N ARG A 391 30.60 12.91 -1.07
CA ARG A 391 30.24 12.28 -2.36
C ARG A 391 29.21 13.13 -3.11
N LEU A 392 28.22 13.66 -2.42
CA LEU A 392 27.20 14.52 -3.00
C LEU A 392 27.81 15.81 -3.52
N ARG A 393 28.72 16.46 -2.77
CA ARG A 393 29.50 17.63 -3.21
C ARG A 393 30.24 17.34 -4.52
N GLY A 394 30.89 16.18 -4.62
CA GLY A 394 31.56 15.75 -5.86
C GLY A 394 30.60 15.60 -7.04
N ALA A 395 29.38 15.08 -6.81
CA ALA A 395 28.39 14.83 -7.84
C ALA A 395 27.64 16.09 -8.32
N VAL A 396 27.37 17.05 -7.41
CA VAL A 396 26.43 18.15 -7.66
C VAL A 396 27.02 19.54 -7.45
N GLY A 397 28.21 19.64 -6.85
CA GLY A 397 28.84 20.89 -6.42
C GLY A 397 28.40 21.34 -5.02
N GLU A 398 29.23 22.19 -4.40
CA GLU A 398 29.09 22.61 -2.99
C GLU A 398 27.72 23.24 -2.67
N GLY A 399 27.32 24.25 -3.46
CA GLY A 399 26.09 25.01 -3.19
C GLY A 399 24.83 24.16 -3.30
N GLU A 400 24.79 23.27 -4.29
CA GLU A 400 23.66 22.38 -4.52
C GLU A 400 23.62 21.24 -3.50
N ALA A 401 24.78 20.70 -3.10
CA ALA A 401 24.86 19.70 -2.03
C ALA A 401 24.34 20.29 -0.71
N GLN A 402 24.74 21.52 -0.38
CA GLN A 402 24.24 22.23 0.79
C GLN A 402 22.73 22.48 0.71
N ARG A 403 22.19 22.82 -0.48
CA ARG A 403 20.75 22.99 -0.70
C ARG A 403 20.00 21.67 -0.46
N ILE A 404 20.49 20.56 -1.01
CA ILE A 404 19.90 19.23 -0.84
C ILE A 404 19.90 18.83 0.64
N VAL A 405 21.04 18.92 1.33
CA VAL A 405 21.17 18.54 2.75
C VAL A 405 20.32 19.42 3.66
N ASN A 406 20.34 20.75 3.45
CA ASN A 406 19.49 21.66 4.22
C ASN A 406 18.00 21.42 3.98
N GLY A 407 17.65 21.06 2.74
CA GLY A 407 16.28 20.79 2.34
C GLY A 407 15.81 19.37 2.67
N ALA A 408 16.69 18.43 3.00
CA ALA A 408 16.35 17.02 3.17
C ALA A 408 15.43 16.78 4.39
N LEU A 409 14.63 15.72 4.29
CA LEU A 409 13.92 15.15 5.43
C LEU A 409 14.81 14.11 6.12
N GLY A 410 15.31 14.43 7.30
CA GLY A 410 15.99 13.48 8.17
C GLY A 410 14.97 12.64 8.96
N VAL A 411 15.12 11.31 8.98
CA VAL A 411 14.27 10.41 9.77
C VAL A 411 15.16 9.58 10.70
N VAL A 412 14.84 9.57 11.98
CA VAL A 412 15.59 8.85 13.02
C VAL A 412 14.66 7.86 13.72
N SER A 413 14.96 6.56 13.63
CA SER A 413 14.19 5.48 14.26
C SER A 413 15.12 4.44 14.90
N ALA A 414 15.32 4.56 16.20
CA ALA A 414 16.09 3.60 17.00
C ALA A 414 15.61 3.66 18.47
N GLY A 415 16.18 2.82 19.34
CA GLY A 415 15.94 2.86 20.78
C GLY A 415 15.29 1.59 21.34
N THR A 416 14.54 0.86 20.51
CA THR A 416 13.89 -0.40 20.89
C THR A 416 14.93 -1.42 21.37
N ASN A 417 16.03 -1.54 20.63
CA ASN A 417 17.11 -2.48 20.95
C ASN A 417 17.85 -2.11 22.25
N ASP A 418 17.96 -0.82 22.60
CA ASP A 418 18.62 -0.40 23.84
C ASP A 418 17.88 -0.92 25.07
N LEU A 419 16.55 -0.78 25.08
CA LEU A 419 15.72 -1.25 26.18
C LEU A 419 15.65 -2.78 26.20
N ILE A 420 15.39 -3.40 25.06
CA ILE A 420 15.22 -4.86 24.97
C ILE A 420 16.53 -5.56 25.30
N PHE A 421 17.60 -5.29 24.57
CA PHE A 421 18.84 -6.05 24.72
C PHE A 421 19.61 -5.64 25.96
N ASN A 422 19.87 -4.36 26.20
CA ASN A 422 20.77 -3.96 27.30
C ASN A 422 20.09 -3.90 28.67
N PHE A 423 18.76 -3.72 28.71
CA PHE A 423 18.02 -3.55 29.97
C PHE A 423 17.18 -4.77 30.35
N TYR A 424 16.43 -5.37 29.43
CA TYR A 424 15.54 -6.50 29.76
C TYR A 424 16.12 -7.90 29.53
N ASP A 425 16.71 -8.16 28.36
CA ASP A 425 17.12 -9.51 27.94
C ASP A 425 18.53 -9.85 28.40
N ILE A 426 19.47 -8.93 28.16
CA ILE A 426 20.86 -9.05 28.61
C ILE A 426 21.12 -7.82 29.49
N PRO A 427 20.75 -7.87 30.78
CA PRO A 427 20.64 -6.70 31.67
C PRO A 427 22.00 -6.11 32.09
N THR A 428 22.92 -5.92 31.14
CA THR A 428 24.24 -5.31 31.33
C THR A 428 24.14 -3.88 31.86
N ARG A 429 23.03 -3.17 31.58
CA ARG A 429 22.80 -1.81 32.07
C ARG A 429 22.06 -1.73 33.40
N LYS A 430 21.29 -2.75 33.80
CA LYS A 430 20.55 -2.73 35.08
C LYS A 430 21.42 -2.52 36.33
N PRO A 431 22.67 -3.05 36.43
CA PRO A 431 23.55 -2.78 37.56
C PRO A 431 23.97 -1.31 37.68
N PHE A 432 23.91 -0.53 36.60
CA PHE A 432 24.42 0.84 36.54
C PHE A 432 23.30 1.89 36.45
N PHE A 433 22.09 1.48 36.04
CA PHE A 433 20.97 2.38 35.81
C PHE A 433 19.67 1.81 36.39
N THR A 434 18.85 2.69 36.97
CA THR A 434 17.40 2.47 37.02
C THR A 434 16.82 2.62 35.61
N ILE A 435 15.61 2.11 35.35
CA ILE A 435 14.99 2.27 34.03
C ILE A 435 14.82 3.75 33.66
N GLU A 436 14.43 4.57 34.63
CA GLU A 436 14.28 6.01 34.45
C GLU A 436 15.59 6.69 34.07
N ALA A 437 16.69 6.39 34.79
CA ALA A 437 18.01 6.95 34.51
C ALA A 437 18.57 6.46 33.17
N TYR A 438 18.27 5.21 32.77
CA TYR A 438 18.66 4.70 31.46
C TYR A 438 17.89 5.41 30.33
N GLN A 439 16.60 5.66 30.52
CA GLN A 439 15.82 6.47 29.57
C GLN A 439 16.42 7.88 29.44
N ASP A 440 16.77 8.55 30.54
CA ASP A 440 17.40 9.89 30.50
C ASP A 440 18.73 9.87 29.74
N PHE A 441 19.56 8.86 29.99
CA PHE A 441 20.79 8.63 29.22
C PHE A 441 20.53 8.51 27.71
N LEU A 442 19.50 7.76 27.30
CA LEU A 442 19.13 7.65 25.89
C LEU A 442 18.57 8.97 25.33
N GLN A 443 17.79 9.73 26.12
CA GLN A 443 17.33 11.06 25.71
C GLN A 443 18.51 12.00 25.43
N ASP A 444 19.58 11.96 26.24
CA ASP A 444 20.79 12.75 25.99
C ASP A 444 21.50 12.34 24.69
N LYS A 445 21.57 11.04 24.41
CA LYS A 445 22.14 10.53 23.15
C LYS A 445 21.36 11.01 21.93
N ILE A 446 20.03 10.97 21.98
CA ILE A 446 19.15 11.42 20.89
C ILE A 446 19.27 12.92 20.66
N GLN A 447 19.30 13.71 21.75
CA GLN A 447 19.49 15.15 21.66
C GLN A 447 20.81 15.49 20.99
N ASN A 448 21.90 14.84 21.40
CA ASN A 448 23.22 15.08 20.80
C ASN A 448 23.25 14.65 19.34
N PHE A 449 22.73 13.47 19.01
CA PHE A 449 22.64 13.00 17.62
C PHE A 449 21.83 13.97 16.74
N THR A 450 20.71 14.48 17.25
CA THR A 450 19.88 15.46 16.54
C THR A 450 20.59 16.81 16.34
N LYS A 451 21.37 17.26 17.34
CA LYS A 451 22.23 18.45 17.21
C LYS A 451 23.31 18.23 16.15
N ASP A 452 23.92 17.05 16.11
CA ASP A 452 24.97 16.73 15.14
C ASP A 452 24.41 16.68 13.70
N LEU A 453 23.24 16.08 13.50
CA LEU A 453 22.52 16.16 12.22
C LEU A 453 22.26 17.61 11.80
N TYR A 454 21.82 18.46 12.74
CA TYR A 454 21.63 19.88 12.49
C TYR A 454 22.95 20.59 12.14
N ASN A 455 24.04 20.30 12.85
CA ASN A 455 25.36 20.87 12.58
C ASN A 455 25.88 20.48 11.19
N LEU A 456 25.55 19.27 10.73
CA LEU A 456 25.86 18.79 9.37
C LEU A 456 24.91 19.33 8.29
N GLY A 457 23.92 20.15 8.66
CA GLY A 457 23.07 20.89 7.73
C GLY A 457 21.60 20.48 7.75
N CYS A 458 21.21 19.35 8.34
CA CYS A 458 19.81 18.94 8.35
C CYS A 458 18.93 19.99 9.04
N ARG A 459 17.79 20.34 8.43
CA ARG A 459 16.86 21.32 9.02
C ARG A 459 15.52 20.73 9.40
N THR A 460 15.03 19.73 8.66
CA THR A 460 13.79 19.02 9.00
C THR A 460 14.13 17.62 9.47
N ILE A 461 13.86 17.32 10.74
CA ILE A 461 14.21 16.03 11.36
C ILE A 461 12.96 15.45 12.04
N VAL A 462 12.61 14.21 11.72
CA VAL A 462 11.57 13.43 12.39
C VAL A 462 12.26 12.40 13.26
N VAL A 463 11.91 12.36 14.55
CA VAL A 463 12.42 11.39 15.52
C VAL A 463 11.27 10.52 15.98
N SER A 464 11.36 9.22 15.72
CA SER A 464 10.36 8.24 16.15
C SER A 464 10.44 7.98 17.64
N GLY A 465 9.28 7.82 18.28
CA GLY A 465 9.19 7.17 19.58
C GLY A 465 9.43 5.66 19.51
N LEU A 466 9.27 5.01 20.65
CA LEU A 466 9.31 3.56 20.78
C LEU A 466 7.94 2.93 20.51
N PRO A 467 7.90 1.72 19.93
CA PRO A 467 6.69 0.92 19.82
C PRO A 467 6.29 0.33 21.19
N PRO A 468 5.15 -0.38 21.29
CA PRO A 468 4.82 -1.18 22.47
C PRO A 468 5.76 -2.40 22.58
N ILE A 469 6.95 -2.21 23.15
CA ILE A 469 8.02 -3.22 23.15
C ILE A 469 7.66 -4.50 23.92
N GLY A 470 6.76 -4.41 24.90
CA GLY A 470 6.26 -5.57 25.63
C GLY A 470 5.34 -6.47 24.80
N CYS A 471 4.87 -6.00 23.65
CA CYS A 471 4.12 -6.77 22.67
C CYS A 471 4.98 -7.37 21.56
N LEU A 472 6.32 -7.20 21.58
CA LEU A 472 7.15 -7.92 20.61
C LEU A 472 7.07 -9.43 20.90
N PRO A 473 7.03 -10.31 19.87
CA PRO A 473 6.96 -11.75 20.04
C PRO A 473 8.03 -12.27 21.03
N ILE A 474 9.27 -11.80 20.93
CA ILE A 474 10.34 -12.18 21.85
C ILE A 474 10.02 -11.86 23.32
N GLN A 475 9.44 -10.69 23.60
CA GLN A 475 9.10 -10.30 24.98
C GLN A 475 7.89 -11.07 25.49
N MET A 476 6.87 -11.27 24.66
CA MET A 476 5.72 -12.10 24.98
C MET A 476 6.16 -13.54 25.28
N THR A 477 7.09 -14.10 24.51
CA THR A 477 7.56 -15.48 24.70
C THR A 477 8.49 -15.62 25.91
N THR A 478 9.42 -14.69 26.12
CA THR A 478 10.46 -14.85 27.15
C THR A 478 10.08 -14.33 28.52
N LYS A 479 9.10 -13.40 28.62
CA LYS A 479 8.72 -12.76 29.89
C LYS A 479 7.29 -13.05 30.34
N SER A 480 6.46 -13.67 29.49
CA SER A 480 5.05 -13.95 29.79
C SER A 480 4.73 -15.43 29.61
N ILE A 481 4.28 -16.09 30.68
CA ILE A 481 3.96 -17.53 30.69
C ILE A 481 2.85 -17.86 29.68
N ILE A 482 1.86 -16.97 29.55
CA ILE A 482 0.71 -17.12 28.66
C ILE A 482 0.88 -16.33 27.34
N ARG A 483 2.09 -15.81 27.08
CA ARG A 483 2.42 -15.02 25.88
C ARG A 483 1.54 -13.80 25.65
N ASN A 484 1.11 -13.11 26.71
CA ASN A 484 0.48 -11.79 26.61
C ASN A 484 1.52 -10.68 26.60
N CYS A 485 1.16 -9.50 26.06
CA CYS A 485 2.00 -8.30 26.14
C CYS A 485 2.43 -8.00 27.58
N VAL A 486 3.71 -7.66 27.75
CA VAL A 486 4.30 -7.31 29.04
C VAL A 486 3.97 -5.87 29.40
N ARG A 487 2.99 -5.68 30.29
CA ARG A 487 2.45 -4.36 30.65
C ARG A 487 3.51 -3.38 31.16
N SER A 488 4.44 -3.82 32.00
CA SER A 488 5.49 -2.95 32.55
C SER A 488 6.42 -2.41 31.46
N GLN A 489 6.81 -3.24 30.49
CA GLN A 489 7.66 -2.81 29.38
C GLN A 489 6.93 -1.84 28.44
N ASN A 490 5.65 -2.09 28.17
CA ASN A 490 4.82 -1.16 27.40
C ASN A 490 4.65 0.19 28.11
N TYR A 491 4.52 0.17 29.44
CA TYR A 491 4.48 1.39 30.25
C TYR A 491 5.82 2.15 30.18
N ASP A 492 6.95 1.43 30.27
CA ASP A 492 8.28 2.03 30.13
C ASP A 492 8.50 2.66 28.74
N SER A 493 7.96 2.08 27.66
CA SER A 493 7.93 2.70 26.32
C SER A 493 7.15 4.01 26.30
N GLN A 494 5.98 4.05 26.94
CA GLN A 494 5.16 5.27 27.02
C GLN A 494 5.88 6.37 27.81
N LEU A 495 6.50 6.04 28.95
CA LEU A 495 7.28 7.00 29.73
C LEU A 495 8.46 7.56 28.94
N TYR A 496 9.17 6.73 28.20
CA TYR A 496 10.23 7.18 27.30
C TYR A 496 9.68 8.14 26.23
N ASN A 497 8.55 7.81 25.62
CA ASN A 497 7.91 8.63 24.58
C ASN A 497 7.46 9.99 25.15
N ASP A 498 6.90 10.01 26.36
CA ASP A 498 6.51 11.24 27.07
C ASP A 498 7.73 12.15 27.33
N LYS A 499 8.88 11.57 27.68
CA LYS A 499 10.13 12.32 27.82
C LYS A 499 10.56 12.91 26.48
N LEU A 500 10.56 12.10 25.42
CA LEU A 500 10.97 12.52 24.07
C LEU A 500 10.08 13.66 23.53
N MET A 501 8.75 13.56 23.69
CA MET A 501 7.79 14.59 23.32
C MET A 501 8.04 15.94 24.01
N LYS A 502 8.58 15.94 25.23
CA LYS A 502 8.93 17.15 25.98
C LYS A 502 10.30 17.72 25.58
N VAL A 503 11.24 16.84 25.24
CA VAL A 503 12.63 17.21 24.93
C VAL A 503 12.76 17.80 23.52
N LEU A 504 12.13 17.22 22.51
CA LEU A 504 12.30 17.65 21.11
C LEU A 504 11.88 19.11 20.85
N PRO A 505 10.75 19.64 21.39
CA PRO A 505 10.39 21.05 21.20
C PRO A 505 11.40 22.01 21.85
N ARG A 506 11.95 21.66 23.02
CA ARG A 506 12.98 22.46 23.69
C ARG A 506 14.27 22.47 22.89
N LEU A 507 14.63 21.31 22.34
CA LEU A 507 15.78 21.20 21.46
C LEU A 507 15.60 22.04 20.19
N GLN A 508 14.43 21.96 19.53
CA GLN A 508 14.10 22.76 18.36
C GLN A 508 14.24 24.27 18.64
N ALA A 509 13.76 24.73 19.81
CA ALA A 509 13.88 26.13 20.21
C ALA A 509 15.35 26.61 20.32
N SER A 510 16.29 25.70 20.60
CA SER A 510 17.73 26.01 20.64
C SER A 510 18.43 25.92 19.28
N LEU A 511 17.75 25.46 18.22
CA LEU A 511 18.32 25.20 16.90
C LEU A 511 17.60 26.07 15.85
N PRO A 512 18.10 27.28 15.55
CA PRO A 512 17.42 28.23 14.68
C PRO A 512 17.10 27.66 13.29
N ARG A 513 15.91 27.99 12.78
CA ARG A 513 15.44 27.55 11.45
C ARG A 513 15.41 26.02 11.29
N SER A 514 15.28 25.28 12.38
CA SER A 514 15.03 23.84 12.37
C SER A 514 13.53 23.54 12.55
N ARG A 515 13.13 22.38 12.07
CA ARG A 515 11.85 21.75 12.34
C ARG A 515 12.11 20.32 12.81
N ILE A 516 11.90 20.07 14.09
CA ILE A 516 12.13 18.78 14.74
C ILE A 516 10.77 18.26 15.20
N LEU A 517 10.39 17.10 14.67
CA LEU A 517 9.07 16.52 14.87
C LEU A 517 9.19 15.19 15.59
N TYR A 518 8.28 14.96 16.54
CA TYR A 518 8.05 13.66 17.13
C TYR A 518 7.13 12.83 16.21
N ALA A 519 7.48 11.58 15.95
CA ALA A 519 6.59 10.60 15.32
C ALA A 519 6.11 9.57 16.34
N ASP A 520 4.80 9.57 16.59
CA ASP A 520 4.13 8.56 17.42
C ASP A 520 3.93 7.28 16.62
N ILE A 521 4.71 6.25 16.96
CA ILE A 521 4.51 4.89 16.44
C ILE A 521 3.83 3.97 17.46
N TYR A 522 3.74 4.38 18.73
CA TYR A 522 3.18 3.53 19.79
C TYR A 522 1.69 3.37 19.60
N THR A 523 0.96 4.49 19.53
CA THR A 523 -0.50 4.50 19.47
C THR A 523 -1.05 3.71 18.27
N PRO A 524 -0.58 3.93 17.02
CA PRO A 524 -1.11 3.18 15.88
C PRO A 524 -0.79 1.68 15.97
N LEU A 525 0.41 1.29 16.40
CA LEU A 525 0.77 -0.12 16.55
C LEU A 525 -0.07 -0.79 17.65
N MET A 526 -0.30 -0.08 18.76
CA MET A 526 -1.11 -0.61 19.85
C MET A 526 -2.59 -0.72 19.47
N ASP A 527 -3.12 0.17 18.62
CA ASP A 527 -4.46 0.02 18.03
C ASP A 527 -4.53 -1.19 17.09
N MET A 528 -3.50 -1.42 16.26
CA MET A 528 -3.42 -2.62 15.41
C MET A 528 -3.39 -3.92 16.23
N ILE A 529 -2.64 -3.94 17.34
CA ILE A 529 -2.56 -5.11 18.23
C ILE A 529 -3.91 -5.38 18.90
N ASN A 530 -4.61 -4.33 19.37
CA ASN A 530 -5.86 -4.49 20.12
C ASN A 530 -7.10 -4.65 19.22
N ASN A 531 -7.06 -4.09 18.01
CA ASN A 531 -8.15 -4.09 17.03
C ASN A 531 -7.70 -4.65 15.67
N PRO A 532 -7.13 -5.86 15.61
CA PRO A 532 -6.46 -6.37 14.41
C PRO A 532 -7.40 -6.49 13.19
N GLY A 533 -8.66 -6.86 13.42
CA GLY A 533 -9.67 -6.98 12.35
C GLY A 533 -9.96 -5.66 11.62
N LYS A 534 -9.80 -4.50 12.28
CA LYS A 534 -9.93 -3.17 11.64
C LYS A 534 -8.87 -2.95 10.54
N TYR A 535 -7.73 -3.61 10.68
CA TYR A 535 -6.56 -3.48 9.80
C TYR A 535 -6.34 -4.71 8.92
N GLY A 536 -7.25 -5.70 8.98
CA GLY A 536 -7.13 -6.95 8.23
C GLY A 536 -6.12 -7.95 8.82
N PHE A 537 -5.62 -7.73 10.04
CA PHE A 537 -4.75 -8.69 10.73
C PHE A 537 -5.58 -9.81 11.39
N LEU A 538 -5.08 -11.04 11.28
CA LEU A 538 -5.62 -12.21 11.99
C LEU A 538 -4.77 -12.62 13.19
N GLU A 539 -3.49 -12.26 13.18
CA GLU A 539 -2.50 -12.59 14.20
C GLU A 539 -1.58 -11.37 14.38
N THR A 540 -1.29 -11.03 15.64
CA THR A 540 -0.46 -9.87 16.04
C THR A 540 0.54 -10.20 17.14
N GLY A 541 0.47 -11.41 17.70
CA GLY A 541 1.37 -11.89 18.75
C GLY A 541 2.43 -12.86 18.26
N ARG A 542 2.57 -13.05 16.94
CA ARG A 542 3.54 -13.97 16.34
C ARG A 542 4.11 -13.38 15.06
N GLY A 543 5.42 -13.48 14.89
CA GLY A 543 6.04 -13.17 13.61
C GLY A 543 5.56 -14.13 12.52
N CYS A 544 5.18 -13.59 11.36
CA CYS A 544 4.83 -14.41 10.18
C CYS A 544 6.01 -15.26 9.68
N CYS A 545 7.23 -14.81 9.97
CA CYS A 545 8.48 -15.30 9.44
C CYS A 545 9.39 -15.78 10.58
N GLY A 546 10.11 -16.89 10.39
CA GLY A 546 10.95 -17.48 11.43
C GLY A 546 10.19 -18.46 12.33
N THR A 547 10.40 -18.35 13.63
CA THR A 547 9.73 -19.20 14.65
C THR A 547 8.33 -18.70 14.99
N GLY A 548 8.07 -17.42 14.72
CA GLY A 548 6.89 -16.68 15.18
C GLY A 548 6.86 -16.40 16.68
N LEU A 549 7.92 -16.71 17.42
CA LEU A 549 7.98 -16.59 18.88
C LEU A 549 9.10 -15.65 19.36
N VAL A 550 10.18 -15.48 18.60
CA VAL A 550 11.38 -14.75 19.07
C VAL A 550 11.77 -13.58 18.18
N GLU A 551 10.90 -13.22 17.24
CA GLU A 551 11.08 -12.08 16.36
C GLU A 551 10.90 -10.77 17.13
N ALA A 552 11.59 -9.72 16.67
CA ALA A 552 11.65 -8.40 17.30
C ALA A 552 10.86 -7.32 16.51
N GLY A 553 10.01 -7.74 15.56
CA GLY A 553 9.07 -6.86 14.88
C GLY A 553 7.78 -6.70 15.70
N PRO A 554 7.16 -5.49 15.75
CA PRO A 554 5.98 -5.23 16.57
C PRO A 554 4.66 -5.78 16.02
N LEU A 555 4.65 -6.28 14.78
CA LEU A 555 3.52 -6.92 14.09
C LEU A 555 4.02 -7.95 13.08
#